data_AF-A0A534VGE2-F1
#
_entry.id   AF-A0A534VGE2-F1
#
_cell.length_a   1.000
_cell.length_b   1.000
_cell.length_c   1.000
_cell.angle_alpha   90.00
_cell.angle_beta   90.00
_cell.angle_gamma   90.00
#
_symmetry.space_group_name_H-M   'P 1'
#
loop_
_entity.id
_entity.type
_entity.pdbx_description
1 polymer ?
#
loop_
_entity_poly.entity_id
_entity_poly.type
_entity_poly.pdbx_seq_one_letter_code
_entity_poly.pdbx_strand_id
1 'polypeptide(L)' 'MAETISDRKRSHLELCEAGEVEFAGKTTLLEEVDLVHDALPELAVDEVDVSTALLGK' A
#
# COMPACT_ATOMS: atom_id res chain seq x y z
N MET A 1 5.12 -36.05 -3.27
CA MET A 1 4.66 -35.72 -1.90
C MET A 1 3.86 -34.44 -1.99
N ALA A 2 2.77 -34.30 -1.22
CA ALA A 2 1.99 -33.06 -1.24
C ALA A 2 2.79 -31.93 -0.56
N GLU A 3 2.75 -30.73 -1.14
CA GLU A 3 3.38 -29.53 -0.60
C GLU A 3 2.78 -29.18 0.77
N THR A 4 3.63 -28.72 1.71
CA THR A 4 3.14 -28.35 3.05
C THR A 4 2.51 -26.95 3.03
N ILE A 5 1.71 -26.64 4.06
CA ILE A 5 1.16 -25.27 4.24
C ILE A 5 2.30 -24.24 4.39
N SER A 6 3.42 -24.64 4.99
CA SER A 6 4.59 -23.76 5.19
C SER A 6 5.22 -23.38 3.85
N ASP A 7 5.40 -24.37 2.97
CA ASP A 7 6.00 -24.19 1.65
C ASP A 7 5.13 -23.27 0.78
N ARG A 8 3.80 -23.47 0.78
CA ARG A 8 2.88 -22.60 0.06
C ARG A 8 2.92 -21.14 0.55
N LYS A 9 3.00 -20.94 1.86
CA LYS A 9 3.12 -19.57 2.43
C LYS A 9 4.42 -18.91 2.00
N ARG A 10 5.54 -19.65 1.98
CA ARG A 10 6.83 -19.15 1.49
C ARG A 10 6.76 -18.79 0.01
N SER A 11 6.20 -19.68 -0.80
CA SER A 11 5.98 -19.47 -2.23
C SER A 11 5.17 -18.19 -2.52
N HIS A 12 4.13 -17.90 -1.73
CA HIS A 12 3.38 -16.64 -1.87
C HIS A 12 4.24 -15.39 -1.60
N LEU A 13 5.11 -15.43 -0.59
CA LEU A 13 6.01 -14.30 -0.31
C LEU A 13 7.01 -14.11 -1.44
N GLU A 14 7.64 -15.20 -1.90
CA GLU A 14 8.59 -15.17 -3.02
C GLU A 14 7.95 -14.63 -4.30
N LEU A 15 6.71 -15.05 -4.59
CA LEU A 15 5.96 -14.58 -5.76
C LEU A 15 5.62 -13.09 -5.65
N CYS A 16 5.19 -12.60 -4.48
CA CYS A 16 4.90 -11.18 -4.29
C CYS A 16 6.16 -10.30 -4.25
N GLU A 17 7.31 -10.85 -3.84
CA GLU A 17 8.57 -10.12 -3.78
C GLU A 17 9.23 -10.00 -5.16
N ALA A 18 9.26 -11.07 -5.95
CA ALA A 18 10.06 -11.15 -7.17
C ALA A 18 9.24 -11.23 -8.47
N GLY A 19 7.92 -11.44 -8.37
CA GLY A 19 7.05 -11.63 -9.53
C GLY A 19 6.26 -10.39 -9.92
N GLU A 20 5.95 -10.25 -11.22
CA GLU A 20 4.97 -9.30 -11.73
C GLU A 20 3.55 -9.81 -11.45
N VAL A 21 3.11 -9.71 -10.19
CA VAL A 21 1.80 -10.20 -9.73
C VAL A 21 0.75 -9.12 -9.61
N GLU A 22 1.11 -7.87 -9.87
CA GLU A 22 0.17 -6.75 -9.86
C GLU A 22 -0.92 -6.96 -10.91
N PHE A 23 -2.16 -6.64 -10.53
CA PHE A 23 -3.29 -6.91 -11.40
C PHE A 23 -3.36 -5.91 -12.55
N ALA A 24 -3.06 -6.35 -13.78
CA ALA A 24 -2.98 -5.46 -14.94
C ALA A 24 -4.35 -5.06 -15.54
N GLY A 25 -5.42 -5.82 -15.26
CA GLY A 25 -6.72 -5.64 -15.94
C GLY A 25 -7.66 -4.63 -15.29
N LYS A 26 -7.53 -4.40 -13.98
CA LYS A 26 -8.36 -3.47 -13.20
C LYS A 26 -7.46 -2.70 -12.26
N THR A 27 -7.77 -1.42 -12.11
CA THR A 27 -7.02 -0.46 -11.31
C THR A 27 -7.77 -0.12 -10.02
N THR A 28 -7.20 0.80 -9.24
CA THR A 28 -7.69 1.14 -7.89
C THR A 28 -8.78 2.21 -7.87
N LEU A 29 -9.03 2.88 -9.01
CA LEU A 29 -9.83 4.10 -9.12
C LEU A 29 -9.26 5.30 -8.35
N LEU A 30 -8.08 5.17 -7.73
CA LEU A 30 -7.38 6.32 -7.13
C LEU A 30 -6.90 7.31 -8.19
N GLU A 31 -6.67 6.83 -9.41
CA GLU A 31 -6.38 7.65 -10.59
C GLU A 31 -7.55 8.56 -11.00
N GLU A 32 -8.76 8.30 -10.51
CA GLU A 32 -9.96 9.12 -10.74
C GLU A 32 -10.19 10.14 -9.60
N VAL A 33 -9.25 10.22 -8.63
CA VAL A 33 -9.35 11.12 -7.47
C VAL A 33 -8.33 12.25 -7.60
N ASP A 34 -8.84 13.48 -7.73
CA ASP A 34 -8.01 14.68 -7.70
C ASP A 34 -8.00 15.33 -6.31
N LEU A 35 -6.79 15.59 -5.80
CA LEU A 35 -6.61 16.42 -4.61
C LEU A 35 -6.40 17.88 -5.04
N VAL A 36 -7.24 18.79 -4.54
CA VAL A 36 -7.14 20.22 -4.86
C VAL A 36 -5.88 20.81 -4.20
N HIS A 37 -4.97 21.34 -5.02
CA HIS A 37 -3.75 21.97 -4.54
C HIS A 37 -4.04 23.30 -3.85
N ASP A 38 -3.46 23.46 -2.66
CA ASP A 38 -3.38 24.75 -1.96
C ASP A 38 -1.99 25.36 -2.18
N ALA A 39 -1.96 26.52 -2.84
CA ALA A 39 -0.72 27.23 -3.17
C ALA A 39 -0.12 28.01 -1.98
N LEU A 40 -0.90 28.25 -0.92
CA LEU A 40 -0.45 28.96 0.27
C LEU A 40 -1.03 28.28 1.53
N PRO A 41 -0.54 27.10 1.91
CA PRO A 41 -1.12 26.29 2.98
C PRO A 41 -0.91 26.85 4.39
N GLU A 42 -0.13 27.92 4.54
CA GLU A 42 0.20 28.57 5.83
C GLU A 42 0.70 27.59 6.93
N LEU A 43 1.29 26.46 6.51
CA LEU A 43 1.78 25.38 7.37
C LEU A 43 3.21 24.97 6.94
N ALA A 44 4.13 24.83 7.89
CA ALA A 44 5.46 24.30 7.60
C ALA A 44 5.43 22.77 7.46
N VAL A 45 6.30 22.22 6.62
CA VAL A 45 6.31 20.77 6.33
C VAL A 45 6.62 19.93 7.58
N ASP A 46 7.46 20.44 8.48
CA ASP A 46 7.83 19.80 9.73
C ASP A 46 6.74 19.87 10.82
N GLU A 47 5.68 20.66 10.58
CA GLU A 47 4.49 20.73 11.44
C GLU A 47 3.42 19.70 11.05
N VAL A 48 3.59 18.96 9.95
CA VAL A 48 2.63 17.94 9.51
C VAL A 48 2.68 16.72 10.44
N ASP A 49 1.64 16.54 11.27
CA ASP A 49 1.48 15.36 12.10
C ASP A 49 0.78 14.23 11.34
N VAL A 50 1.51 13.13 11.11
CA VAL A 50 1.00 11.90 10.46
C VAL A 50 0.60 10.82 11.47
N SER A 51 0.60 11.14 12.77
CA SER A 51 0.19 10.20 13.80
C SER A 51 -1.30 9.84 13.66
N THR A 52 -1.61 8.59 13.96
CA THR A 52 -2.99 8.10 14.00
C THR A 52 -3.08 6.99 15.04
N ALA A 53 -4.23 6.88 15.69
CA ALA A 53 -4.52 5.75 16.55
C ALA A 53 -5.02 4.56 15.71
N LEU A 54 -4.45 3.38 15.92
CA LEU A 54 -4.86 2.13 15.30
C LEU A 54 -4.83 1.00 16.33
N LEU A 55 -5.99 0.32 16.51
CA LEU A 55 -6.15 -0.81 17.43
C LEU A 55 -5.72 -0.49 18.89
N GLY A 56 -6.02 0.73 19.36
CA GLY A 56 -5.75 1.16 20.74
C GLY A 56 -4.31 1.57 21.02
N LYS A 57 -3.53 1.84 19.97
CA LYS A 57 -2.17 2.39 20.02
C LYS A 57 -2.00 3.51 19.01
#